data_AF-A0A494JAH6-F1
#
_entry.id   AF-A0A494JAH6-F1
#
_cell.length_a   1.000
_cell.length_b   1.000
_cell.length_c   1.000
_cell.angle_alpha   90.00
_cell.angle_beta   90.00
_cell.angle_gamma   90.00
#
_symmetry.space_group_name_H-M   'P 1'
#
loop_
_entity.id
_entity.type
_entity.pdbx_description
1 polymer ?
#
loop_
_entity_poly.entity_id
_entity_poly.type
_entity_poly.pdbx_seq_one_letter_code
_entity_poly.pdbx_strand_id
1 'polypeptide(L)'
;MKLIILPKGLSEDLLNYDLSQIESKEFDDVIDELKQIDNEVNISSINLGKGADWVLILAILGSITSVISLGDKLEKGIEGWVKIGKRLTNLFKKSDRVYVDEDGAKILAITYISEKYNIKNITLLDNHTTFLADFSSWFKHRNPEDFTSKPFNIYNFTFDINNERTISLCIKSNGEIIELLNTDKESIDLSF
;
A
#
# COMPACT_ATOMS: atom_id res chain seq x y z
N MET A 1 1.63 -8.56 -0.04
CA MET A 1 1.54 -7.12 -0.43
C MET A 1 1.93 -6.94 -1.90
N LYS A 2 1.29 -5.99 -2.60
CA LYS A 2 1.55 -5.61 -4.00
C LYS A 2 1.79 -4.10 -4.12
N LEU A 3 2.70 -3.72 -5.01
CA LEU A 3 2.92 -2.34 -5.42
C LEU A 3 2.82 -2.20 -6.94
N ILE A 4 2.23 -1.10 -7.38
CA ILE A 4 2.24 -0.64 -8.76
C ILE A 4 3.14 0.59 -8.83
N ILE A 5 4.11 0.60 -9.75
CA ILE A 5 5.08 1.69 -9.88
C ILE A 5 5.13 2.15 -11.33
N LEU A 6 5.06 3.47 -11.55
CA LEU A 6 5.38 4.12 -12.82
C LEU A 6 6.65 4.95 -12.64
N PRO A 7 7.83 4.48 -13.03
CA PRO A 7 9.03 5.30 -12.94
C PRO A 7 8.86 6.57 -13.78
N LYS A 8 9.39 7.69 -13.31
CA LYS A 8 9.31 8.95 -14.03
C LYS A 8 10.11 8.85 -15.34
N GLY A 9 9.56 9.37 -16.43
CA GLY A 9 10.19 9.29 -17.77
C GLY A 9 10.03 7.95 -18.49
N LEU A 10 9.84 6.83 -17.78
CA LEU A 10 9.68 5.52 -18.43
C LEU A 10 8.30 5.28 -19.04
N SER A 11 7.27 5.96 -18.55
CA SER A 11 5.89 5.78 -19.03
C SER A 11 5.66 6.12 -20.50
N GLU A 12 6.51 6.98 -21.08
CA GLU A 12 6.41 7.40 -22.48
C GLU A 12 7.32 6.56 -23.39
N ASP A 13 8.48 6.11 -22.88
CA ASP A 13 9.46 5.30 -23.60
C ASP A 13 9.15 3.80 -23.60
N LEU A 14 8.28 3.32 -22.70
CA LEU A 14 7.90 1.90 -22.58
C LEU A 14 7.03 1.36 -23.73
N LEU A 15 6.76 2.20 -24.73
CA LEU A 15 6.28 1.83 -26.04
C LEU A 15 7.28 0.88 -26.73
N ASN A 16 7.09 -0.43 -26.57
CA ASN A 16 7.78 -1.52 -27.27
C ASN A 16 9.05 -2.10 -26.61
N TYR A 17 9.42 -1.69 -25.40
CA TYR A 17 10.56 -2.27 -24.68
C TYR A 17 10.13 -3.24 -23.58
N ASP A 18 10.85 -4.36 -23.46
CA ASP A 18 10.77 -5.24 -22.28
C ASP A 18 11.42 -4.55 -21.07
N LEU A 19 10.99 -4.85 -19.84
CA LEU A 19 11.57 -4.29 -18.61
C LEU A 19 13.09 -4.50 -18.54
N SER A 20 13.58 -5.62 -19.07
CA SER A 20 15.00 -5.96 -19.15
C SER A 20 15.82 -5.03 -20.05
N GLN A 21 15.17 -4.24 -20.91
CA GLN A 21 15.79 -3.37 -21.90
C GLN A 21 15.81 -1.90 -21.44
N ILE A 22 15.30 -1.63 -20.23
CA ILE A 22 15.24 -0.29 -19.66
C ILE A 22 16.53 0.01 -18.90
N GLU A 23 17.39 0.83 -19.49
CA GLU A 23 18.53 1.43 -18.78
C GLU A 23 18.06 2.67 -18.01
N SER A 24 17.61 2.47 -16.77
CA SER A 24 17.17 3.58 -15.90
C SER A 24 17.68 3.40 -14.47
N LYS A 25 18.54 4.33 -14.05
CA LYS A 25 19.00 4.43 -12.67
C LYS A 25 17.85 4.55 -11.68
N GLU A 26 16.77 5.26 -12.05
CA GLU A 26 15.59 5.39 -11.18
C GLU A 26 14.88 4.04 -11.01
N PHE A 27 14.81 3.24 -12.07
CA PHE A 27 14.25 1.89 -11.99
C PHE A 27 15.13 0.98 -11.12
N ASP A 28 16.45 1.00 -11.31
CA ASP A 28 17.40 0.24 -10.50
C ASP A 28 17.28 0.60 -9.02
N ASP A 29 17.25 1.90 -8.69
CA ASP A 29 17.10 2.39 -7.32
C ASP A 29 15.78 1.90 -6.68
N VAL A 30 14.69 1.84 -7.45
CA VAL A 30 13.40 1.31 -7.00
C VAL A 30 13.47 -0.20 -6.75
N ILE A 31 14.07 -0.96 -7.67
CA ILE A 31 14.21 -2.41 -7.52
C ILE A 31 15.09 -2.76 -6.32
N ASP A 32 16.17 -2.01 -6.11
CA ASP A 32 17.04 -2.21 -4.96
C ASP A 32 16.31 -1.92 -3.65
N GLU A 33 15.53 -0.85 -3.55
CA GLU A 33 14.70 -0.58 -2.36
C GLU A 33 13.66 -1.69 -2.12
N LEU A 34 13.03 -2.21 -3.17
CA LEU A 34 12.07 -3.31 -3.06
C LEU A 34 12.74 -4.60 -2.56
N LYS A 35 13.93 -4.93 -3.06
CA LYS A 35 14.72 -6.09 -2.59
C LYS A 35 15.17 -5.94 -1.14
N GLN A 36 15.34 -4.71 -0.66
CA GLN A 36 15.63 -4.43 0.75
C GLN A 36 14.38 -4.56 1.65
N ILE A 37 13.18 -4.54 1.07
CA ILE A 37 11.93 -4.84 1.77
C ILE A 37 11.67 -6.35 1.76
N ASP A 38 11.76 -6.99 0.60
CA ASP A 38 11.54 -8.42 0.41
C ASP A 38 12.54 -8.97 -0.62
N ASN A 39 13.39 -9.90 -0.20
CA ASN A 39 14.35 -10.55 -1.08
C ASN A 39 13.69 -11.50 -2.09
N GLU A 40 12.43 -11.88 -1.88
CA GLU A 40 11.62 -12.69 -2.79
C GLU A 40 10.67 -11.85 -3.66
N VAL A 41 10.98 -10.55 -3.84
CA VAL A 41 10.17 -9.67 -4.69
C VAL A 41 10.08 -10.20 -6.12
N ASN A 42 8.86 -10.41 -6.59
CA ASN A 42 8.56 -10.75 -7.97
C ASN A 42 8.15 -9.49 -8.73
N ILE A 43 8.82 -9.21 -9.84
CA ILE A 43 8.63 -8.01 -10.65
C ILE A 43 8.06 -8.43 -12.01
N SER A 44 6.96 -7.80 -12.41
CA SER A 44 6.32 -8.05 -13.70
C SER A 44 5.79 -6.75 -14.32
N SER A 45 5.72 -6.70 -15.64
CA SER A 45 5.08 -5.61 -16.39
C SER A 45 3.59 -5.86 -16.53
N ILE A 46 2.77 -4.84 -16.27
CA ILE A 46 1.33 -4.85 -16.52
C ILE A 46 0.95 -3.68 -17.43
N ASN A 47 0.00 -3.89 -18.36
CA ASN A 47 -0.51 -2.83 -19.24
C ASN A 47 -1.87 -2.34 -18.73
N LEU A 48 -2.01 -1.09 -18.30
CA LEU A 48 -3.29 -0.57 -17.79
C LEU A 48 -4.18 0.20 -18.79
N GLY A 49 -3.74 0.51 -20.02
CA GLY A 49 -4.52 1.32 -20.97
C GLY A 49 -5.09 0.59 -22.20
N LYS A 50 -6.30 0.97 -22.63
CA LYS A 50 -6.85 0.60 -23.95
C LYS A 50 -6.38 1.65 -24.98
N GLY A 51 -5.13 1.53 -25.42
CA GLY A 51 -4.51 2.44 -26.41
C GLY A 51 -3.56 3.50 -25.84
N ALA A 52 -3.21 3.43 -24.55
CA ALA A 52 -2.13 4.20 -23.94
C ALA A 52 -1.23 3.25 -23.15
N ASP A 53 -0.09 2.89 -23.72
CA ASP A 53 1.33 2.99 -23.30
C ASP A 53 1.72 3.00 -21.82
N TRP A 54 0.78 2.81 -20.90
CA TRP A 54 1.04 2.80 -19.46
C TRP A 54 1.43 1.38 -19.05
N VAL A 55 2.66 1.01 -19.40
CA VAL A 55 3.31 -0.14 -18.80
C VAL A 55 3.69 0.24 -17.37
N LEU A 56 3.11 -0.48 -16.44
CA LEU A 56 3.33 -0.33 -15.01
C LEU A 56 4.10 -1.53 -14.48
N ILE A 57 4.84 -1.30 -13.41
CA ILE A 57 5.65 -2.33 -12.76
C ILE A 57 4.87 -2.83 -11.57
N LEU A 58 4.44 -4.09 -11.63
CA LEU A 58 3.84 -4.78 -10.51
C LEU A 58 4.96 -5.49 -9.73
N ALA A 59 5.19 -5.03 -8.51
CA ALA A 59 6.03 -5.70 -7.54
C ALA A 59 5.16 -6.47 -6.54
N ILE A 60 5.38 -7.79 -6.44
CA ILE A 60 4.70 -8.67 -5.49
C ILE A 60 5.71 -9.06 -4.43
N LEU A 61 5.45 -8.69 -3.18
CA LEU A 61 6.29 -9.01 -2.04
C LEU A 61 5.67 -10.23 -1.36
N GLY A 62 6.20 -11.40 -1.73
CA GLY A 62 5.67 -12.72 -1.40
C GLY A 62 5.87 -13.14 0.04
N SER A 63 6.91 -12.63 0.72
CA SER A 63 7.16 -12.94 2.13
C SER A 63 6.28 -12.10 3.08
N ILE A 64 5.63 -11.06 2.55
CA ILE A 64 4.68 -10.21 3.28
C ILE A 64 3.28 -10.79 3.11
N THR A 65 2.93 -11.73 4.00
CA THR A 65 1.56 -12.25 4.17
C THR A 65 0.62 -11.15 4.67
N SER A 66 -0.69 -11.36 4.54
CA SER A 66 -1.74 -10.40 4.94
C SER A 66 -1.48 -9.89 6.36
N VAL A 67 -1.00 -8.65 6.47
CA VAL A 67 -0.46 -8.05 7.70
C VAL A 67 -1.48 -8.07 8.83
N ILE A 68 -2.76 -8.15 8.47
CA ILE A 68 -3.89 -8.13 9.39
C ILE A 68 -4.97 -9.10 8.89
N SER A 69 -4.65 -10.39 8.78
CA SER A 69 -5.66 -11.42 8.60
C SER A 69 -6.15 -11.94 9.95
N LEU A 70 -7.40 -11.59 10.26
CA LEU A 70 -8.30 -12.20 11.25
C LEU A 70 -7.93 -12.02 12.73
N GLY A 71 -8.33 -10.90 13.33
CA GLY A 71 -8.58 -10.74 14.78
C GLY A 71 -7.37 -10.81 15.72
N ASP A 72 -6.23 -11.25 15.22
CA ASP A 72 -5.05 -11.49 16.03
C ASP A 72 -4.24 -10.20 16.15
N LYS A 73 -4.30 -9.66 17.36
CA LYS A 73 -3.39 -8.66 17.91
C LYS A 73 -2.00 -8.75 17.25
N LEU A 74 -1.61 -7.68 16.58
CA LEU A 74 -0.26 -7.49 16.05
C LEU A 74 0.71 -7.22 17.21
N GLU A 75 0.97 -8.22 18.07
CA GLU A 75 1.91 -8.09 19.20
C GLU A 75 3.36 -8.42 18.78
N LYS A 76 3.56 -9.24 17.74
CA LYS A 76 4.88 -9.64 17.23
C LYS A 76 5.11 -9.05 15.84
N GLY A 77 6.12 -8.18 15.72
CA GLY A 77 6.58 -7.68 14.43
C GLY A 77 6.19 -6.25 14.06
N ILE A 78 5.57 -5.47 14.96
CA ILE A 78 5.28 -4.04 14.72
C ILE A 78 6.53 -3.29 14.28
N GLU A 79 7.67 -3.48 14.95
CA GLU A 79 8.93 -2.84 14.56
C GLU A 79 9.37 -3.19 13.13
N GLY A 80 9.14 -4.45 12.72
CA GLY A 80 9.36 -4.90 11.35
C GLY A 80 8.45 -4.19 10.36
N TRP A 81 7.15 -4.11 10.66
CA TRP A 81 6.18 -3.39 9.83
C TRP A 81 6.48 -1.89 9.75
N VAL A 82 6.84 -1.25 10.86
CA VAL A 82 7.26 0.15 10.90
C VAL A 82 8.51 0.37 10.06
N LYS A 83 9.48 -0.55 10.10
CA LYS A 83 10.69 -0.48 9.25
C LYS A 83 10.33 -0.58 7.76
N ILE A 84 9.44 -1.49 7.40
CA ILE A 84 8.94 -1.63 6.02
C ILE A 84 8.19 -0.37 5.60
N GLY A 85 7.28 0.13 6.43
CA GLY A 85 6.50 1.31 6.12
C GLY A 85 7.33 2.57 5.99
N LYS A 86 8.40 2.75 6.79
CA LYS A 86 9.38 3.82 6.57
C LYS A 86 10.03 3.77 5.18
N ARG A 87 10.34 2.56 4.68
CA ARG A 87 10.85 2.39 3.30
C ARG A 87 9.78 2.72 2.26
N LEU A 88 8.53 2.29 2.47
CA LEU A 88 7.40 2.65 1.61
C LEU A 88 7.21 4.17 1.57
N THR A 89 7.19 4.85 2.71
CA THR A 89 7.11 6.32 2.79
C THR A 89 8.23 7.00 2.01
N ASN A 90 9.44 6.44 2.02
CA ASN A 90 10.55 6.96 1.21
C ASN A 90 10.33 6.76 -0.29
N LEU A 91 9.70 5.66 -0.73
CA LEU A 91 9.32 5.48 -2.14
C LEU A 91 8.32 6.55 -2.59
N PHE A 92 7.28 6.82 -1.80
CA PHE A 92 6.29 7.87 -2.10
C PHE A 92 6.89 9.29 -2.11
N LYS A 93 7.94 9.55 -1.32
CA LYS A 93 8.69 10.82 -1.36
C LYS A 93 9.52 10.97 -2.63
N LYS A 94 10.01 9.86 -3.19
CA LYS A 94 10.84 9.83 -4.40
C LYS A 94 9.99 9.87 -5.68
N SER A 95 8.75 9.38 -5.63
CA SER A 95 7.89 9.26 -6.81
C SER A 95 6.41 9.41 -6.45
N ASP A 96 5.69 10.24 -7.22
CA ASP A 96 4.24 10.46 -7.15
C ASP A 96 3.42 9.38 -7.89
N ARG A 97 4.12 8.33 -8.32
CA ARG A 97 3.65 7.32 -9.26
C ARG A 97 3.75 5.90 -8.70
N VAL A 98 3.87 5.79 -7.38
CA VAL A 98 3.84 4.54 -6.63
C VAL A 98 2.43 4.37 -6.06
N TYR A 99 1.90 3.17 -6.12
CA TYR A 99 0.60 2.80 -5.57
C TYR A 99 0.71 1.49 -4.80
N VAL A 100 0.12 1.42 -3.62
CA VAL A 100 0.08 0.20 -2.78
C VAL A 100 -1.31 -0.41 -2.75
N ASP A 101 -1.34 -1.73 -2.59
CA ASP A 101 -2.56 -2.46 -2.25
C ASP A 101 -2.97 -2.25 -0.77
N GLU A 102 -4.05 -2.90 -0.35
CA GLU A 102 -4.59 -2.76 1.00
C GLU A 102 -3.57 -3.15 2.09
N ASP A 103 -2.76 -4.18 1.87
CA ASP A 103 -1.72 -4.59 2.83
C ASP A 103 -0.63 -3.52 2.96
N GLY A 104 -0.19 -2.91 1.85
CA GLY A 104 0.74 -1.80 1.91
C GLY A 104 0.14 -0.58 2.62
N ALA A 105 -1.14 -0.30 2.41
CA ALA A 105 -1.84 0.75 3.12
C ALA A 105 -1.96 0.47 4.63
N LYS A 106 -2.19 -0.78 5.06
CA LYS A 106 -2.15 -1.17 6.48
C LYS A 106 -0.77 -0.95 7.10
N ILE A 107 0.32 -1.25 6.38
CA ILE A 107 1.68 -0.99 6.86
C ILE A 107 1.93 0.52 7.04
N LEU A 108 1.46 1.34 6.09
CA LEU A 108 1.52 2.79 6.21
C LEU A 108 0.72 3.29 7.42
N ALA A 109 -0.46 2.74 7.67
CA ALA A 109 -1.27 3.05 8.85
C ALA A 109 -0.52 2.76 10.15
N ILE A 110 0.04 1.55 10.30
CA ILE A 110 0.82 1.15 11.47
C ILE A 110 2.00 2.09 11.68
N THR A 111 2.71 2.44 10.60
CA THR A 111 3.86 3.36 10.65
C THR A 111 3.44 4.73 11.13
N TYR A 112 2.39 5.32 10.55
CA TYR A 112 1.86 6.62 10.95
C TYR A 112 1.42 6.64 12.43
N ILE A 113 0.74 5.60 12.89
CA ILE A 113 0.30 5.50 14.29
C ILE A 113 1.52 5.39 15.22
N SER A 114 2.55 4.63 14.82
CA SER A 114 3.76 4.43 15.63
C SER A 114 4.60 5.69 15.84
N GLU A 115 4.47 6.67 14.93
CA GLU A 115 5.13 7.98 15.07
C GLU A 115 4.49 8.84 16.15
N LYS A 116 3.22 8.56 16.50
CA LYS A 116 2.45 9.32 17.48
C LYS A 116 2.29 8.60 18.81
N TYR A 117 2.23 7.27 18.78
CA TYR A 117 1.90 6.44 19.93
C TYR A 117 2.81 5.21 20.01
N ASN A 118 3.16 4.82 21.23
CA ASN A 118 3.82 3.54 21.44
C ASN A 118 2.80 2.40 21.30
N ILE A 119 2.92 1.61 20.23
CA ILE A 119 2.00 0.50 19.94
C ILE A 119 2.49 -0.75 20.67
N LYS A 120 1.76 -1.17 21.71
CA LYS A 120 1.92 -2.48 22.37
C LYS A 120 0.99 -3.51 21.76
N ASN A 121 -0.23 -3.08 21.43
CA ASN A 121 -1.24 -3.87 20.74
C ASN A 121 -1.97 -2.99 19.70
N ILE A 122 -2.32 -3.56 18.56
CA ILE A 122 -3.17 -2.94 17.55
C ILE A 122 -4.14 -3.98 17.01
N THR A 123 -5.42 -3.61 16.98
CA THR A 123 -6.52 -4.44 16.44
C THR A 123 -7.22 -3.65 15.34
N LEU A 124 -7.41 -4.25 14.17
CA LEU A 124 -8.25 -3.67 13.12
C LEU A 124 -9.72 -3.97 13.42
N LEU A 125 -10.49 -2.92 13.71
CA LEU A 125 -11.91 -3.01 14.04
C LEU A 125 -12.79 -3.01 12.79
N ASP A 126 -12.45 -2.17 11.82
CA ASP A 126 -13.21 -2.00 10.58
C ASP A 126 -12.26 -1.72 9.41
N ASN A 127 -12.62 -2.23 8.24
CA ASN A 127 -11.90 -2.02 6.99
C ASN A 127 -12.87 -1.96 5.81
N HIS A 128 -12.75 -0.91 4.99
CA HIS A 128 -13.47 -0.80 3.75
C HIS A 128 -12.62 -0.14 2.66
N THR A 129 -12.66 -0.73 1.46
CA THR A 129 -11.99 -0.20 0.28
C THR A 129 -12.99 0.49 -0.66
N THR A 130 -12.72 1.74 -1.01
CA THR A 130 -13.44 2.47 -2.05
C THR A 130 -12.58 2.56 -3.30
N PHE A 131 -13.07 2.01 -4.41
CA PHE A 131 -12.37 2.05 -5.70
C PHE A 131 -12.73 3.35 -6.45
N LEU A 132 -11.73 4.11 -6.89
CA LEU A 132 -11.95 5.36 -7.64
C LEU A 132 -12.10 5.10 -9.15
N ALA A 133 -11.48 4.03 -9.66
CA ALA A 133 -11.57 3.61 -11.04
C ALA A 133 -11.49 2.08 -11.15
N ASP A 134 -12.25 1.52 -12.10
CA ASP A 134 -12.26 0.09 -12.41
C ASP A 134 -11.92 -0.14 -13.89
N PHE A 135 -10.78 -0.79 -14.12
CA PHE A 135 -10.23 -1.12 -15.43
C PHE A 135 -10.46 -2.58 -15.82
N SER A 136 -11.19 -3.36 -15.02
CA SER A 136 -11.43 -4.79 -15.28
C SER A 136 -12.09 -5.05 -16.63
N SER A 137 -13.05 -4.21 -17.02
CA SER A 137 -13.77 -4.31 -18.30
C SER A 137 -12.93 -3.88 -19.52
N TRP A 138 -11.78 -3.26 -19.31
CA TRP A 138 -10.95 -2.75 -20.41
C TRP A 138 -10.10 -3.85 -21.04
N PHE A 139 -9.89 -4.97 -20.33
CA PHE A 139 -9.07 -6.09 -20.77
C PHE A 139 -9.79 -7.43 -20.57
N LYS A 140 -9.95 -8.21 -21.65
CA LYS A 140 -10.74 -9.46 -21.68
C LYS A 140 -10.29 -10.56 -20.71
N HIS A 141 -9.09 -10.44 -20.13
CA HIS A 141 -8.49 -11.47 -19.27
C HIS A 141 -8.10 -10.94 -17.88
N ARG A 142 -8.55 -9.74 -17.49
CA ARG A 142 -8.21 -9.20 -16.17
C ARG A 142 -9.24 -9.62 -15.12
N ASN A 143 -8.76 -10.14 -13.99
CA ASN A 143 -9.60 -10.46 -12.86
C ASN A 143 -10.05 -9.17 -12.15
N PRO A 144 -11.36 -8.89 -12.01
CA PRO A 144 -11.88 -7.70 -11.34
C PRO A 144 -11.43 -7.52 -9.89
N GLU A 145 -11.05 -8.60 -9.22
CA GLU A 145 -10.58 -8.58 -7.83
C GLU A 145 -9.08 -8.26 -7.70
N ASP A 146 -8.33 -8.23 -8.80
CA ASP A 146 -6.91 -7.91 -8.74
C ASP A 146 -6.67 -6.42 -8.54
N PHE A 147 -5.66 -6.07 -7.74
CA PHE A 147 -5.20 -4.70 -7.55
C PHE A 147 -4.88 -4.01 -8.90
N THR A 148 -4.44 -4.77 -9.91
CA THR A 148 -4.18 -4.26 -11.26
C THR A 148 -5.45 -3.87 -12.02
N SER A 149 -6.63 -4.33 -11.61
CA SER A 149 -7.92 -3.87 -12.13
C SER A 149 -8.35 -2.55 -11.53
N LYS A 150 -8.01 -2.32 -10.26
CA LYS A 150 -8.45 -1.18 -9.46
C LYS A 150 -7.25 -0.62 -8.70
N PRO A 151 -6.29 0.02 -9.37
CA PRO A 151 -5.05 0.49 -8.74
C PRO A 151 -5.26 1.76 -7.90
N PHE A 152 -6.31 2.53 -8.22
CA PHE A 152 -6.62 3.81 -7.58
C PHE A 152 -7.69 3.61 -6.52
N ASN A 153 -7.23 3.33 -5.30
CA ASN A 153 -8.11 3.03 -4.17
C ASN A 153 -7.96 4.03 -3.04
N ILE A 154 -9.00 4.08 -2.22
CA ILE A 154 -9.01 4.65 -0.89
C ILE A 154 -9.30 3.53 0.10
N TYR A 155 -8.40 3.34 1.05
CA TYR A 155 -8.50 2.35 2.12
C TYR A 155 -8.90 3.04 3.41
N ASN A 156 -10.04 2.66 3.98
CA ASN A 156 -10.50 3.18 5.27
C ASN A 156 -10.27 2.11 6.32
N PHE A 157 -9.55 2.48 7.38
CA PHE A 157 -9.23 1.58 8.47
C PHE A 157 -9.61 2.22 9.79
N THR A 158 -10.23 1.44 10.67
CA THR A 158 -10.41 1.82 12.08
C THR A 158 -9.64 0.84 12.95
N PHE A 159 -8.77 1.38 13.79
CA PHE A 159 -7.91 0.63 14.68
C PHE A 159 -8.22 0.92 16.14
N ASP A 160 -8.12 -0.12 16.96
CA ASP A 160 -8.01 -0.03 18.40
C ASP A 160 -6.54 -0.16 18.80
N ILE A 161 -6.01 0.86 19.47
CA ILE A 161 -4.61 0.94 19.90
C ILE A 161 -4.54 0.75 21.40
N ASN A 162 -3.78 -0.26 21.82
CA ASN A 162 -3.56 -0.63 23.23
C ASN A 162 -4.85 -0.88 24.04
N ASN A 163 -6.01 -1.06 23.39
CA ASN A 163 -7.34 -1.08 23.99
C ASN A 163 -7.75 0.24 24.68
N GLU A 164 -7.03 1.33 24.41
CA GLU A 164 -7.18 2.63 25.08
C GLU A 164 -7.71 3.71 24.12
N ARG A 165 -7.43 3.57 22.82
CA ARG A 165 -7.68 4.62 21.83
C ARG A 165 -8.19 4.03 20.52
N THR A 166 -9.18 4.70 19.94
CA THR A 166 -9.68 4.37 18.60
C THR A 166 -9.17 5.41 17.60
N ILE A 167 -8.53 4.94 16.52
CA ILE A 167 -8.02 5.78 15.44
C ILE A 167 -8.62 5.31 14.11
N SER A 168 -9.23 6.22 13.36
CA SER A 168 -9.69 5.94 12.00
C SER A 168 -8.86 6.73 10.99
N LEU A 169 -8.34 6.03 10.00
CA LEU A 169 -7.51 6.57 8.93
C LEU A 169 -8.14 6.30 7.56
N CYS A 170 -7.99 7.26 6.67
CA CYS A 170 -8.25 7.13 5.24
C CYS A 170 -6.90 7.22 4.53
N ILE A 171 -6.52 6.16 3.80
CA ILE A 171 -5.23 6.05 3.12
C ILE A 171 -5.48 5.83 1.64
N LYS A 172 -5.03 6.75 0.80
CA LYS A 172 -5.08 6.58 -0.64
C LYS A 172 -3.97 5.64 -1.08
N SER A 173 -4.20 4.89 -2.15
CA SER A 173 -3.21 3.99 -2.77
C SER A 173 -1.87 4.68 -3.09
N ASN A 174 -1.85 5.99 -3.35
CA ASN A 174 -0.64 6.79 -3.55
C ASN A 174 0.10 7.18 -2.24
N GLY A 175 -0.29 6.62 -1.10
CA GLY A 175 0.36 6.82 0.19
C GLY A 175 -0.08 8.06 0.97
N GLU A 176 -1.03 8.86 0.47
CA GLU A 176 -1.61 9.97 1.22
C GLU A 176 -2.44 9.45 2.40
N ILE A 177 -2.20 9.96 3.61
CA ILE A 177 -2.87 9.54 4.85
C ILE A 177 -3.66 10.72 5.41
N ILE A 178 -4.94 10.48 5.73
CA ILE A 178 -5.85 11.42 6.38
C ILE A 178 -6.38 10.78 7.67
N GLU A 179 -6.19 11.46 8.80
CA GLU A 179 -6.76 11.05 10.08
C GLU A 179 -8.20 11.57 10.18
N LEU A 180 -9.16 10.65 10.28
CA LEU A 180 -10.59 10.96 10.35
C LEU A 180 -11.08 11.05 11.80
N LEU A 181 -10.54 10.19 12.66
CA LEU A 181 -10.90 10.11 14.08
C LEU A 181 -9.68 9.73 14.90
N ASN A 182 -9.58 10.33 16.08
CA ASN A 182 -8.58 9.97 17.07
C ASN A 182 -9.12 10.29 18.48
N THR A 183 -9.62 9.26 19.17
CA THR A 183 -10.32 9.43 20.45
C THR A 183 -9.85 8.41 21.48
N ASP A 184 -9.72 8.84 22.73
CA ASP A 184 -9.58 7.92 23.85
C ASP A 184 -10.90 7.17 24.08
N LYS A 185 -10.83 5.93 24.56
CA LYS A 185 -12.03 5.13 24.86
C LYS A 185 -12.74 5.57 26.14
N GLU A 186 -12.02 6.19 27.08
CA GLU A 186 -12.59 6.73 28.32
C GLU A 186 -13.56 7.90 28.09
N SER A 187 -13.59 8.51 26.89
CA SER A 187 -14.50 9.62 26.57
C SER A 187 -15.86 9.18 26.03
N ILE A 188 -16.17 7.88 25.97
CA ILE A 188 -17.51 7.38 25.63
C ILE A 188 -18.22 7.02 26.94
N ASP A 189 -18.41 8.01 27.81
CA ASP A 189 -19.35 7.91 28.92
C ASP A 189 -20.76 8.14 28.34
N LEU A 190 -21.40 7.07 27.89
CA LEU A 190 -22.80 7.09 27.48
C LEU A 190 -23.66 7.08 28.74
N SER A 191 -23.66 8.20 29.46
CA SER A 191 -24.73 8.51 30.40
C SER A 191 -25.99 8.82 29.58
N PHE A 192 -26.77 7.77 29.29
CA PHE A 192 -28.16 7.86 28.86
C PHE A 192 -29.08 7.91 30.08
#